data_AF-A0A1M7LPC5-F1
#
_entry.id   AF-A0A1M7LPC5-F1
#
_cell.length_a   1.000
_cell.length_b   1.000
_cell.length_c   1.000
_cell.angle_alpha   90.00
_cell.angle_beta   90.00
_cell.angle_gamma   90.00
#
_symmetry.space_group_name_H-M   'P 1'
#
loop_
_entity.id
_entity.type
_entity.pdbx_description
1 polymer ?
#
loop_
_entity_poly.entity_id
_entity_poly.type
_entity_poly.pdbx_seq_one_letter_code
_entity_poly.pdbx_strand_id
1 'polypeptide(L)'
;MKKVLIGIGMLSAVLVACQPNVGAEKADSTTDTIAGTENVVPAVTDTLQPVAEKVTAVLQKLYADDLSKQLIDSNSRRFNIAVADLNNDGSNEIFVKLNGGYFCGSGGCTVLLLNDQGTVITKFTVTDTPVSVSANLTNGWKDLLLPSNGKIHVVKYNGKAYPSNPSMQPAAGKEVTTAVPLLDNPAMSYNF
;
A
#
# COMPACT_ATOMS: atom_id res chain seq x y z
N MET A 1 14.61 85.93 -37.61
CA MET A 1 15.20 86.18 -38.94
C MET A 1 16.08 84.98 -39.31
N LYS A 2 15.98 84.51 -40.57
CA LYS A 2 16.88 83.55 -41.28
C LYS A 2 16.89 82.12 -40.67
N LYS A 3 16.10 81.17 -41.19
CA LYS A 3 16.23 80.37 -42.43
C LYS A 3 17.59 79.68 -42.61
N VAL A 4 17.50 78.40 -43.00
CA VAL A 4 18.40 77.58 -43.87
C VAL A 4 19.07 76.42 -43.12
N LEU A 5 19.24 75.19 -43.63
CA LEU A 5 18.62 74.33 -44.67
C LEU A 5 19.48 73.02 -44.69
N ILE A 6 18.90 71.89 -45.14
CA ILE A 6 19.57 70.67 -45.67
C ILE A 6 20.26 69.75 -44.63
N GLY A 7 20.09 68.43 -44.57
CA GLY A 7 19.38 67.44 -45.39
C GLY A 7 20.06 66.06 -45.28
N ILE A 8 19.29 65.00 -45.57
CA ILE A 8 19.73 63.62 -45.94
C ILE A 8 20.32 62.78 -44.78
N GLY A 9 19.92 61.55 -44.48
CA GLY A 9 19.03 60.57 -45.09
C GLY A 9 19.26 59.19 -44.44
N MET A 10 18.46 58.21 -44.87
CA MET A 10 18.49 56.76 -44.56
C MET A 10 17.87 56.34 -43.20
N LEU A 11 16.64 55.81 -43.22
CA LEU A 11 16.27 54.42 -43.54
C LEU A 11 16.45 53.51 -42.33
N SER A 12 15.38 53.26 -41.57
CA SER A 12 14.94 51.91 -41.19
C SER A 12 13.69 51.92 -40.30
N ALA A 13 12.71 51.16 -40.80
CA ALA A 13 11.71 50.35 -40.10
C ALA A 13 11.23 50.75 -38.70
N VAL A 14 9.92 51.02 -38.67
CA VAL A 14 9.00 51.09 -37.54
C VAL A 14 9.24 49.97 -36.51
N LEU A 15 9.54 50.35 -35.27
CA LEU A 15 9.34 49.52 -34.08
C LEU A 15 8.05 50.01 -33.40
N VAL A 16 6.96 49.25 -33.55
CA VAL A 16 5.76 49.41 -32.73
C VAL A 16 6.09 48.86 -31.34
N ALA A 17 6.00 49.72 -30.34
CA ALA A 17 5.98 49.32 -28.94
C ALA A 17 4.54 48.93 -28.55
N CYS A 18 4.35 47.68 -28.15
CA CYS A 18 3.26 47.25 -27.28
C CYS A 18 3.78 46.14 -26.37
N GLN A 19 4.04 46.46 -25.10
CA GLN A 19 3.85 45.50 -23.99
C GLN A 19 2.37 45.64 -23.54
N PRO A 20 1.66 44.57 -23.16
CA PRO A 20 1.92 43.93 -21.87
C PRO A 20 1.90 42.39 -21.86
N ASN A 21 2.65 41.94 -20.87
CA ASN A 21 2.93 40.61 -20.34
C ASN A 21 1.67 39.83 -19.90
N VAL A 22 1.58 38.54 -20.26
CA VAL A 22 1.43 37.32 -19.42
C VAL A 22 0.61 36.25 -20.16
N GLY A 23 1.18 35.06 -20.31
CA GLY A 23 0.46 33.88 -20.80
C GLY A 23 1.40 32.70 -21.02
N ALA A 24 1.34 31.73 -20.12
CA ALA A 24 2.15 30.52 -20.09
C ALA A 24 2.04 29.69 -21.38
N GLU A 25 3.19 29.21 -21.85
CA GLU A 25 3.35 28.40 -23.05
C GLU A 25 3.14 26.91 -22.73
N LYS A 26 2.32 26.24 -23.54
CA LYS A 26 2.26 24.78 -23.66
C LYS A 26 2.06 24.43 -25.14
N ALA A 27 3.02 23.72 -25.73
CA ALA A 27 2.91 22.71 -26.80
C ALA A 27 4.33 22.46 -27.37
N ASP A 28 4.96 21.32 -27.13
CA ASP A 28 4.80 20.05 -27.86
C ASP A 28 5.49 20.05 -29.24
N SER A 29 6.55 19.23 -29.38
CA SER A 29 6.70 18.31 -30.52
C SER A 29 7.91 17.37 -30.33
N THR A 30 7.56 16.14 -29.95
CA THR A 30 8.15 14.82 -30.27
C THR A 30 9.50 14.69 -31.01
N THR A 31 10.38 13.82 -30.50
CA THR A 31 10.89 12.65 -31.24
C THR A 31 11.27 11.50 -30.28
N ASP A 32 10.92 10.28 -30.70
CA ASP A 32 10.93 8.97 -30.05
C ASP A 32 12.31 8.46 -29.59
N THR A 33 12.35 7.77 -28.43
CA THR A 33 13.14 6.55 -28.19
C THR A 33 12.60 5.84 -26.93
N ILE A 34 11.90 4.72 -27.13
CA ILE A 34 11.52 3.75 -26.10
C ILE A 34 12.66 2.74 -25.94
N ALA A 35 13.23 2.64 -24.73
CA ALA A 35 13.69 1.40 -24.09
C ALA A 35 14.38 1.71 -22.74
N GLY A 36 13.96 1.05 -21.66
CA GLY A 36 14.74 0.98 -20.41
C GLY A 36 13.93 1.12 -19.13
N THR A 37 13.25 0.05 -18.74
CA THR A 37 12.81 -0.23 -17.36
C THR A 37 13.99 -0.22 -16.38
N GLU A 38 13.86 0.37 -15.18
CA GLU A 38 14.15 -0.27 -13.87
C GLU A 38 14.36 0.73 -12.70
N ASN A 39 13.78 0.34 -11.54
CA ASN A 39 14.17 0.67 -10.15
C ASN A 39 13.79 2.02 -9.52
N VAL A 40 12.52 2.09 -9.07
CA VAL A 40 12.10 2.89 -7.91
C VAL A 40 11.50 1.94 -6.85
N VAL A 41 12.33 1.12 -6.21
CA VAL A 41 11.94 0.18 -5.13
C VAL A 41 12.81 0.21 -3.84
N PRO A 42 13.99 0.86 -3.74
CA PRO A 42 14.80 0.75 -2.51
C PRO A 42 14.14 1.28 -1.22
N ALA A 43 13.42 2.40 -1.27
CA ALA A 43 12.99 3.13 -0.07
C ALA A 43 11.86 2.46 0.75
N VAL A 44 11.01 1.65 0.11
CA VAL A 44 9.92 0.92 0.80
C VAL A 44 10.45 -0.35 1.49
N THR A 45 11.53 -0.92 0.95
CA THR A 45 12.11 -2.17 1.45
C THR A 45 12.87 -1.98 2.76
N ASP A 46 13.60 -0.87 2.89
CA ASP A 46 14.45 -0.58 4.06
C ASP A 46 13.63 -0.26 5.32
N THR A 47 12.43 0.30 5.16
CA THR A 47 11.57 0.70 6.29
C THR A 47 10.85 -0.47 6.95
N LEU A 48 10.57 -1.55 6.21
CA LEU A 48 9.86 -2.73 6.74
C LEU A 48 10.78 -3.88 7.14
N GLN A 49 12.06 -3.83 6.80
CA GLN A 49 13.02 -4.89 7.13
C GLN A 49 13.08 -5.21 8.64
N PRO A 50 13.13 -4.22 9.57
CA PRO A 50 13.11 -4.52 11.01
C PRO A 50 11.79 -5.15 11.47
N VAL A 51 10.68 -4.81 10.82
CA VAL A 51 9.37 -5.42 11.09
C VAL A 51 9.37 -6.88 10.63
N ALA A 52 9.93 -7.16 9.45
CA ALA A 52 10.04 -8.50 8.92
C ALA A 52 10.89 -9.41 9.81
N GLU A 53 12.02 -8.93 10.33
CA GLU A 53 12.87 -9.69 11.26
C GLU A 53 12.15 -10.03 12.57
N LYS A 54 11.41 -9.06 13.13
CA LYS A 54 10.53 -9.29 14.28
C LYS A 54 9.50 -10.36 13.97
N VAL A 55 8.81 -10.25 12.83
CA VAL A 55 7.81 -11.23 12.39
C VAL A 55 8.43 -12.61 12.19
N THR A 56 9.62 -12.72 11.59
CA THR A 56 10.35 -13.98 11.45
C THR A 56 10.57 -14.64 12.81
N ALA A 57 11.04 -13.91 13.82
CA ALA A 57 11.20 -14.45 15.18
C ALA A 57 9.88 -14.90 15.81
N VAL A 58 8.80 -14.14 15.59
CA VAL A 58 7.45 -14.50 16.05
C VAL A 58 6.98 -15.80 15.39
N LEU A 59 7.11 -15.92 14.07
CA LEU A 59 6.66 -17.10 13.32
C LEU A 59 7.48 -18.34 13.67
N GLN A 60 8.80 -18.22 13.81
CA GLN A 60 9.67 -19.32 14.26
C GLN A 60 9.26 -19.82 15.65
N LYS A 61 8.89 -18.91 16.56
CA LYS A 61 8.40 -19.28 17.89
C LYS A 61 7.02 -19.92 17.85
N LEU A 62 6.07 -19.33 17.10
CA LEU A 62 4.69 -19.81 17.00
C LEU A 62 4.61 -21.22 16.38
N TYR A 63 5.48 -21.49 15.40
CA TYR A 63 5.48 -22.74 14.64
C TYR A 63 6.68 -23.65 14.96
N ALA A 64 7.34 -23.46 16.10
CA ALA A 64 8.57 -24.18 16.46
C ALA A 64 8.39 -25.72 16.43
N ASP A 65 7.27 -26.21 16.94
CA ASP A 65 6.96 -27.66 16.96
C ASP A 65 6.82 -28.21 15.53
N ASP A 66 6.02 -27.56 14.68
CA ASP A 66 5.78 -27.95 13.29
C ASP A 66 7.07 -27.87 12.45
N LEU A 67 7.90 -26.84 12.70
CA LEU A 67 9.21 -26.67 12.05
C LEU A 67 10.17 -27.79 12.46
N SER A 68 10.23 -28.15 13.75
CA SER A 68 11.09 -29.23 14.24
C SER A 68 10.72 -30.60 13.66
N LYS A 69 9.44 -30.79 13.35
CA LYS A 69 8.87 -31.99 12.72
C LYS A 69 8.89 -31.94 11.20
N GLN A 70 9.43 -30.86 10.61
CA GLN A 70 9.51 -30.64 9.17
C GLN A 70 8.13 -30.68 8.47
N LEU A 71 7.07 -30.22 9.14
CA LEU A 71 5.71 -30.20 8.61
C LEU A 71 5.44 -28.98 7.71
N ILE A 72 6.23 -27.91 7.86
CA ILE A 72 6.12 -26.69 7.07
C ILE A 72 7.18 -26.71 5.96
N ASP A 73 6.73 -26.86 4.72
CA ASP A 73 7.62 -26.88 3.56
C ASP A 73 8.20 -25.49 3.24
N SER A 74 9.25 -25.45 2.41
CA SER A 74 9.93 -24.19 2.06
C SER A 74 9.04 -23.14 1.41
N ASN A 75 8.03 -23.53 0.63
CA ASN A 75 7.10 -22.55 0.04
C ASN A 75 6.16 -21.98 1.11
N SER A 76 5.80 -22.79 2.10
CA SER A 76 4.96 -22.36 3.22
C SER A 76 5.70 -21.53 4.27
N ARG A 77 7.02 -21.46 4.21
CA ARG A 77 7.85 -20.57 5.05
C ARG A 77 7.94 -19.14 4.53
N ARG A 78 7.18 -18.80 3.47
CA ARG A 78 7.11 -17.45 2.91
C ARG A 78 5.96 -16.66 3.49
N PHE A 79 6.17 -15.37 3.73
CA PHE A 79 5.13 -14.47 4.20
C PHE A 79 5.24 -13.07 3.57
N ASN A 80 4.14 -12.31 3.63
CA ASN A 80 4.09 -10.89 3.29
C ASN A 80 3.63 -10.11 4.53
N ILE A 81 4.08 -8.86 4.65
CA ILE A 81 3.68 -7.99 5.76
C ILE A 81 3.08 -6.69 5.26
N ALA A 82 2.21 -6.13 6.09
CA ALA A 82 1.76 -4.75 5.99
C ALA A 82 1.52 -4.19 7.39
N VAL A 83 1.59 -2.87 7.53
CA VAL A 83 1.43 -2.21 8.82
C VAL A 83 0.38 -1.10 8.75
N ALA A 84 -0.40 -0.97 9.80
CA ALA A 84 -1.31 0.17 9.99
C ALA A 84 -1.68 0.30 11.47
N ASP A 85 -1.75 1.54 11.93
CA ASP A 85 -2.33 1.88 13.22
C ASP A 85 -3.85 1.70 13.13
N LEU A 86 -4.37 0.64 13.76
CA LEU A 86 -5.79 0.30 13.72
C LEU A 86 -6.58 0.95 14.85
N ASN A 87 -5.95 1.38 15.93
CA ASN A 87 -6.62 1.91 17.13
C ASN A 87 -6.33 3.40 17.39
N ASN A 88 -5.52 4.02 16.54
CA ASN A 88 -5.02 5.39 16.59
C ASN A 88 -4.20 5.70 17.85
N ASP A 89 -3.43 4.75 18.37
CA ASP A 89 -2.54 4.94 19.53
C ASP A 89 -1.12 5.38 19.15
N GLY A 90 -0.82 5.48 17.86
CA GLY A 90 0.49 5.86 17.33
C GLY A 90 1.45 4.68 17.11
N SER A 91 1.07 3.48 17.52
CA SER A 91 1.77 2.23 17.21
C SER A 91 1.05 1.48 16.09
N ASN A 92 1.81 0.93 15.15
CA ASN A 92 1.22 0.16 14.06
C ASN A 92 1.02 -1.30 14.45
N GLU A 93 -0.16 -1.83 14.15
CA GLU A 93 -0.36 -3.27 14.03
C GLU A 93 0.26 -3.82 12.74
N ILE A 94 0.54 -5.12 12.75
CA ILE A 94 1.21 -5.83 11.67
C ILE A 94 0.28 -6.92 11.14
N PHE A 95 -0.11 -6.81 9.88
CA PHE A 95 -0.71 -7.91 9.13
C PHE A 95 0.39 -8.81 8.56
N VAL A 96 0.24 -10.11 8.75
CA VAL A 96 1.17 -11.14 8.23
C VAL A 96 0.37 -12.14 7.43
N LYS A 97 0.48 -12.08 6.10
CA LYS A 97 -0.09 -13.10 5.21
C LYS A 97 0.89 -14.26 5.09
N LEU A 98 0.48 -15.43 5.53
CA LEU A 98 1.24 -16.66 5.36
C LEU A 98 0.92 -17.27 4.00
N ASN A 99 1.94 -17.81 3.34
CA ASN A 99 1.81 -18.40 2.00
C ASN A 99 1.97 -19.92 2.04
N GLY A 100 1.79 -20.57 0.89
CA GLY A 100 2.01 -22.01 0.73
C GLY A 100 0.87 -22.88 1.28
N GLY A 101 0.87 -24.15 0.89
CA GLY A 101 -0.23 -25.08 1.14
C GLY A 101 -0.45 -25.41 2.62
N TYR A 102 0.55 -25.18 3.48
CA TYR A 102 0.38 -25.36 4.92
C TYR A 102 -0.59 -24.31 5.52
N PHE A 103 -0.60 -23.10 4.96
CA PHE A 103 -1.37 -21.97 5.47
C PHE A 103 -2.53 -21.53 4.57
N CYS A 104 -2.55 -22.00 3.32
CA CYS A 104 -3.52 -21.62 2.30
C CYS A 104 -4.28 -22.84 1.76
N GLY A 105 -5.57 -22.65 1.53
CA GLY A 105 -6.45 -23.60 0.86
C GLY A 105 -7.38 -22.90 -0.14
N SER A 106 -8.42 -23.61 -0.60
CA SER A 106 -9.37 -23.06 -1.59
C SER A 106 -10.21 -21.88 -1.07
N GLY A 107 -10.38 -21.75 0.25
CA GLY A 107 -11.08 -20.63 0.87
C GLY A 107 -10.19 -19.42 1.16
N GLY A 108 -8.91 -19.46 0.80
CA GLY A 108 -7.93 -18.40 1.06
C GLY A 108 -6.84 -18.82 2.04
N CYS A 109 -6.06 -17.83 2.49
CA CYS A 109 -4.88 -18.02 3.33
C CYS A 109 -5.13 -17.65 4.79
N THR A 110 -4.23 -18.12 5.66
CA THR A 110 -4.10 -17.60 7.02
C THR A 110 -3.46 -16.22 7.00
N VAL A 111 -4.08 -15.27 7.68
CA VAL A 111 -3.51 -13.94 7.95
C VAL A 111 -3.44 -13.74 9.47
N LEU A 112 -2.27 -13.42 10.00
CA LEU A 112 -2.13 -13.00 11.40
C LEU A 112 -2.24 -11.49 11.49
N LEU A 113 -2.90 -11.00 12.52
CA LEU A 113 -2.83 -9.62 12.99
C LEU A 113 -2.08 -9.62 14.32
N LEU A 114 -0.95 -8.94 14.35
CA LEU A 114 -0.10 -8.77 15.52
C LEU A 114 -0.17 -7.33 16.00
N ASN A 115 0.00 -7.11 17.30
CA ASN A 115 0.33 -5.77 17.80
C ASN A 115 1.79 -5.41 17.44
N ASP A 116 2.18 -4.18 17.76
CA ASP A 116 3.53 -3.64 17.57
C ASP A 116 4.64 -4.46 18.27
N GLN A 117 4.30 -5.16 19.36
CA GLN A 117 5.19 -6.05 20.10
C GLN A 117 5.24 -7.49 19.54
N GLY A 118 4.52 -7.79 18.45
CA GLY A 118 4.49 -9.12 17.84
C GLY A 118 3.58 -10.14 18.55
N THR A 119 2.72 -9.68 19.47
CA THR A 119 1.70 -10.52 20.10
C THR A 119 0.50 -10.67 19.18
N VAL A 120 0.00 -11.89 19.02
CA VAL A 120 -1.16 -12.17 18.15
C VAL A 120 -2.43 -11.55 18.75
N ILE A 121 -3.03 -10.60 18.03
CA ILE A 121 -4.37 -10.07 18.29
C ILE A 121 -5.42 -11.01 17.70
N THR A 122 -5.24 -11.42 16.44
CA THR A 122 -6.19 -12.29 15.74
C THR A 122 -5.48 -13.14 14.70
N LYS A 123 -5.86 -14.42 14.59
CA LYS A 123 -5.52 -15.28 13.47
C LYS A 123 -6.76 -15.42 12.59
N PHE A 124 -6.73 -14.79 11.42
CA PHE A 124 -7.78 -14.93 10.42
C PHE A 124 -7.59 -16.21 9.62
N THR A 125 -8.69 -16.92 9.40
CA THR A 125 -8.76 -18.04 8.47
C THR A 125 -9.37 -17.56 7.15
N VAL A 126 -9.18 -18.33 6.08
CA VAL A 126 -9.92 -18.16 4.80
C VAL A 126 -9.93 -16.71 4.28
N THR A 127 -8.78 -16.05 4.29
CA THR A 127 -8.65 -14.64 3.87
C THR A 127 -7.88 -14.54 2.56
N ASP A 128 -8.49 -13.87 1.59
CA ASP A 128 -7.87 -13.49 0.32
C ASP A 128 -7.31 -12.05 0.40
N THR A 129 -6.51 -11.68 -0.60
CA THR A 129 -5.94 -10.34 -0.72
C THR A 129 -6.71 -9.47 -1.73
N PRO A 130 -6.71 -8.13 -1.58
CA PRO A 130 -6.00 -7.36 -0.55
C PRO A 130 -6.77 -7.29 0.77
N VAL A 131 -6.03 -7.35 1.88
CA VAL A 131 -6.53 -6.87 3.18
C VAL A 131 -6.64 -5.35 3.12
N SER A 132 -7.80 -4.79 3.45
CA SER A 132 -8.00 -3.34 3.45
C SER A 132 -8.52 -2.82 4.78
N VAL A 133 -8.16 -1.59 5.12
CA VAL A 133 -8.56 -0.92 6.36
C VAL A 133 -9.51 0.22 6.02
N SER A 134 -10.66 0.24 6.68
CA SER A 134 -11.68 1.28 6.54
C SER A 134 -11.37 2.51 7.40
N ALA A 135 -11.92 3.66 7.02
CA ALA A 135 -11.94 4.85 7.89
C ALA A 135 -12.91 4.71 9.08
N ASN A 136 -13.85 3.76 9.03
CA ASN A 136 -14.82 3.53 10.10
C ASN A 136 -14.17 2.88 11.33
N LEU A 137 -14.66 3.23 12.52
CA LEU A 137 -14.20 2.67 13.78
C LEU A 137 -15.35 1.92 14.48
N THR A 138 -15.05 0.73 14.98
CA THR A 138 -15.91 -0.02 15.91
C THR A 138 -15.11 -0.34 17.16
N ASN A 139 -15.63 0.01 18.34
CA ASN A 139 -14.96 -0.21 19.63
C ASN A 139 -13.53 0.39 19.69
N GLY A 140 -13.33 1.55 19.04
CA GLY A 140 -12.05 2.25 19.00
C GLY A 140 -11.05 1.71 17.97
N TRP A 141 -11.40 0.68 17.20
CA TRP A 141 -10.53 0.05 16.21
C TRP A 141 -11.10 0.17 14.80
N LYS A 142 -10.26 0.31 13.78
CA LYS A 142 -10.65 0.47 12.38
C LYS A 142 -11.31 -0.81 11.85
N ASP A 143 -12.46 -0.68 11.20
CA ASP A 143 -13.11 -1.82 10.56
C ASP A 143 -12.22 -2.37 9.43
N LEU A 144 -12.16 -3.69 9.30
CA LEU A 144 -11.39 -4.35 8.24
C LEU A 144 -12.30 -4.80 7.11
N LEU A 145 -11.77 -4.77 5.89
CA LEU A 145 -12.40 -5.34 4.71
C LEU A 145 -11.54 -6.50 4.24
N LEU A 146 -12.05 -7.70 4.49
CA LEU A 146 -11.33 -8.94 4.23
C LEU A 146 -12.05 -9.71 3.12
N PRO A 147 -11.42 -9.85 1.94
CA PRO A 147 -11.89 -10.75 0.90
C PRO A 147 -11.90 -12.20 1.41
N SER A 148 -12.97 -12.93 1.12
CA SER A 148 -13.12 -14.36 1.42
C SER A 148 -14.22 -14.94 0.54
N ASN A 149 -13.99 -16.11 -0.07
CA ASN A 149 -14.97 -16.81 -0.93
C ASN A 149 -15.61 -15.90 -2.01
N GLY A 150 -14.80 -15.04 -2.63
CA GLY A 150 -15.23 -14.13 -3.70
C GLY A 150 -16.09 -12.94 -3.25
N LYS A 151 -16.20 -12.69 -1.94
CA LYS A 151 -16.89 -11.52 -1.38
C LYS A 151 -15.95 -10.75 -0.46
N ILE A 152 -16.20 -9.46 -0.33
CA ILE A 152 -15.53 -8.62 0.68
C ILE A 152 -16.42 -8.59 1.92
N HIS A 153 -15.84 -8.88 3.08
CA HIS A 153 -16.55 -8.93 4.35
C HIS A 153 -16.08 -7.79 5.27
N VAL A 154 -17.02 -7.17 5.98
CA VAL A 154 -16.72 -6.15 7.00
C VAL A 154 -16.48 -6.86 8.32
N VAL A 155 -15.25 -6.80 8.81
CA VAL A 155 -14.81 -7.46 10.04
C VAL A 155 -14.55 -6.40 11.10
N LYS A 156 -15.37 -6.41 12.15
CA LYS A 156 -15.39 -5.38 13.18
C LYS A 156 -14.76 -5.89 14.47
N TYR A 157 -14.03 -5.04 15.16
CA TYR A 157 -13.42 -5.38 16.45
C TYR A 157 -14.50 -5.56 17.52
N ASN A 158 -14.45 -6.65 18.29
CA ASN A 158 -15.46 -6.98 19.29
C ASN A 158 -15.15 -6.48 20.71
N GLY A 159 -14.10 -5.67 20.88
CA GLY A 159 -13.59 -5.21 22.17
C GLY A 159 -12.41 -6.02 22.71
N LYS A 160 -12.12 -7.19 22.12
CA LYS A 160 -10.97 -8.04 22.46
C LYS A 160 -10.14 -8.48 21.26
N ALA A 161 -10.80 -8.78 20.15
CA ALA A 161 -10.18 -9.27 18.91
C ALA A 161 -11.11 -9.00 17.72
N TYR A 162 -10.63 -9.23 16.51
CA TYR A 162 -11.51 -9.37 15.35
C TYR A 162 -12.04 -10.81 15.27
N PRO A 163 -13.26 -11.04 14.75
CA PRO A 163 -13.74 -12.37 14.40
C PRO A 163 -12.76 -13.10 13.46
N SER A 164 -12.38 -14.33 13.82
CA SER A 164 -11.31 -15.06 13.12
C SER A 164 -11.71 -15.59 11.75
N ASN A 165 -12.99 -15.72 11.43
CA ASN A 165 -13.44 -16.17 10.12
C ASN A 165 -14.22 -15.06 9.39
N PRO A 166 -13.59 -14.38 8.41
CA PRO A 166 -14.24 -13.33 7.62
C PRO A 166 -15.47 -13.80 6.85
N SER A 167 -15.50 -15.05 6.37
CA SER A 167 -16.60 -15.58 5.55
C SER A 167 -17.94 -15.64 6.29
N MET A 168 -17.89 -15.57 7.63
CA MET A 168 -19.06 -15.55 8.51
C MET A 168 -19.51 -14.13 8.89
N GLN A 169 -18.79 -13.10 8.44
CA GLN A 169 -19.13 -11.71 8.70
C GLN A 169 -20.03 -11.14 7.60
N PRO A 170 -20.76 -10.03 7.85
CA PRO A 170 -21.56 -9.39 6.83
C PRO A 170 -20.73 -9.00 5.60
N ALA A 171 -21.28 -9.22 4.39
CA ALA A 171 -20.68 -8.71 3.17
C ALA A 171 -20.68 -7.17 3.19
N ALA A 172 -19.62 -6.57 2.67
CA ALA A 172 -19.51 -5.13 2.52
C ALA A 172 -20.61 -4.59 1.60
N GLY A 173 -21.32 -3.58 2.09
CA GLY A 173 -22.26 -2.80 1.28
C GLY A 173 -21.53 -1.81 0.38
N LYS A 174 -22.28 -1.17 -0.53
CA LYS A 174 -21.75 -0.14 -1.45
C LYS A 174 -21.18 1.11 -0.74
N GLU A 175 -21.60 1.34 0.51
CA GLU A 175 -21.22 2.49 1.34
C GLU A 175 -19.78 2.45 1.86
N VAL A 176 -19.07 1.32 1.67
CA VAL A 176 -17.66 1.24 2.04
C VAL A 176 -16.81 1.95 0.98
N THR A 177 -16.82 3.28 1.03
CA THR A 177 -16.25 4.16 0.00
C THR A 177 -14.82 4.60 0.31
N THR A 178 -14.32 4.38 1.53
CA THR A 178 -12.98 4.78 1.97
C THR A 178 -12.25 3.63 2.65
N ALA A 179 -11.47 2.89 1.87
CA ALA A 179 -10.59 1.85 2.37
C ALA A 179 -9.22 1.92 1.71
N VAL A 180 -8.17 1.66 2.50
CA VAL A 180 -6.80 1.60 2.02
C VAL A 180 -6.38 0.12 1.93
N PRO A 181 -6.02 -0.39 0.75
CA PRO A 181 -5.48 -1.75 0.62
C PRO A 181 -4.04 -1.79 1.17
N LEU A 182 -3.74 -2.79 2.00
CA LEU A 182 -2.44 -2.93 2.69
C LEU A 182 -1.63 -4.16 2.27
N LEU A 183 -2.26 -5.18 1.68
CA LEU A 183 -1.57 -6.38 1.15
C LEU A 183 -1.93 -6.61 -0.32
N ASP A 184 -1.59 -5.64 -1.16
CA ASP A 184 -1.74 -5.72 -2.62
C ASP A 184 -0.64 -6.63 -3.25
N ASN A 185 -0.80 -7.02 -4.51
CA ASN A 185 0.17 -7.85 -5.22
C ASN A 185 0.91 -7.00 -6.28
N PRO A 186 2.27 -6.98 -6.32
CA PRO A 186 3.18 -7.78 -5.50
C PRO A 186 3.69 -7.06 -4.24
N ALA A 187 3.14 -7.43 -3.08
CA ALA A 187 3.79 -7.19 -1.80
C ALA A 187 5.12 -7.96 -1.69
N MET A 188 6.12 -7.32 -1.09
CA MET A 188 7.40 -7.95 -0.76
C MET A 188 7.20 -9.23 0.07
N SER A 189 8.01 -10.25 -0.21
CA SER A 189 7.93 -11.56 0.43
C SER A 189 9.20 -11.86 1.21
N TYR A 190 9.03 -12.36 2.43
CA TYR A 190 10.06 -12.72 3.40
C TYR A 190 10.00 -14.21 3.74
N ASN A 191 10.99 -14.72 4.48
CA ASN A 191 11.07 -16.11 4.91
C ASN A 191 11.27 -16.22 6.43
N PHE A 192 10.80 -17.32 7.04
CA PHE A 192 11.02 -17.64 8.46
C PHE A 192 11.44 -19.09 8.69
#